data_AF-A0A2S5NN65-F1
#
_entry.id   AF-A0A2S5NN65-F1
#
_cell.length_a   1.000
_cell.length_b   1.000
_cell.length_c   1.000
_cell.angle_alpha   90.00
_cell.angle_beta   90.00
_cell.angle_gamma   90.00
#
_symmetry.space_group_name_H-M   'P 1'
#
loop_
_entity.id
_entity.type
_entity.pdbx_description
1 polymer ?
#
loop_
_entity_poly.entity_id
_entity_poly.type
_entity_poly.pdbx_seq_one_letter_code
_entity_poly.pdbx_strand_id
1 'polypeptide(L)'
;LKQLVEKTISSNPEVQSRYHAYLGAGYEQDAVKGGFLPKLDIQSTYRKQEDINSVRNSTGTEIPRFNNELVLRQMIFDGFATPNEVSRLGHAKRVRYYELQAAMQETTLEFLRGYIDILRFRQLSDYAKTNYVTHKQLYDRIKERVDAGVARRVDLEQATGRLALAEANLLTEMTNLHDVTARVQRLLGELPPATLEQPDFYKSGAQATATDALRLAYLQNPNLLSTIEDIQATKDEVKAREARYLPRFDLQARKNLGTSSDGRNSTNAADVLELTMNFNLFNGFSDKASVSQVVEKLNTANDFRDKACVDTRQLVTIAYNDINQLKEQLTYRDLHQKSIENAREAYRKQFDIGQRTLLDLLDTENEYFQARRSFTNTDYDVQTAYARLYASQGELLNKIGSTRQGLPEVTRETYMDAANVCEVIAPAQVTVDKAALLADAKPLNAVSLPVIRPVIKPAMSCSTELITGRVNDWAKSWRQKDYETYSKFYADKFEPELGLSREDWAKQRKDRLSIAGKINLDVSNIQVTCDGDKAVASFDQDYSVTTYKLQKANNDAGCQVCDAKRIATKGYADKVNKELQFEKQGSQYQIVKELVKK
;
A
#
# COMPACT_ATOMS: atom_id res chain seq x y z
N LEU A 1 -25.99 2.05 12.00
CA LEU A 1 -24.66 1.65 12.53
C LEU A 1 -24.68 1.03 13.94
N LYS A 2 -25.17 1.75 14.97
CA LYS A 2 -25.18 1.30 16.38
C LYS A 2 -25.64 -0.15 16.58
N GLN A 3 -26.79 -0.53 16.02
CA GLN A 3 -27.35 -1.88 16.14
C GLN A 3 -26.42 -2.97 15.58
N LEU A 4 -25.68 -2.68 14.49
CA LEU A 4 -24.74 -3.63 13.90
C LEU A 4 -23.50 -3.82 14.76
N VAL A 5 -23.03 -2.73 15.41
CA VAL A 5 -21.94 -2.80 16.38
C VAL A 5 -22.38 -3.60 17.61
N GLU A 6 -23.55 -3.32 18.17
CA GLU A 6 -24.12 -4.05 19.31
C GLU A 6 -24.25 -5.54 19.01
N LYS A 7 -24.76 -5.89 17.81
CA LYS A 7 -24.80 -7.27 17.34
C LYS A 7 -23.40 -7.88 17.28
N THR A 8 -22.44 -7.19 16.64
CA THR A 8 -21.06 -7.67 16.51
C THR A 8 -20.42 -7.96 17.88
N ILE A 9 -20.46 -7.02 18.82
CA ILE A 9 -19.86 -7.23 20.16
C ILE A 9 -20.63 -8.25 21.02
N SER A 10 -21.90 -8.51 20.70
CA SER A 10 -22.73 -9.48 21.44
C SER A 10 -22.69 -10.90 20.87
N SER A 11 -22.32 -11.09 19.60
CA SER A 11 -22.27 -12.41 18.95
C SER A 11 -20.86 -12.87 18.59
N ASN A 12 -19.89 -11.95 18.44
CA ASN A 12 -18.54 -12.31 17.99
C ASN A 12 -17.86 -13.29 18.98
N PRO A 13 -17.34 -14.44 18.50
CA PRO A 13 -16.73 -15.46 19.35
C PRO A 13 -15.54 -14.99 20.18
N GLU A 14 -14.74 -14.05 19.67
CA GLU A 14 -13.59 -13.51 20.38
C GLU A 14 -14.03 -12.68 21.60
N VAL A 15 -15.04 -11.83 21.42
CA VAL A 15 -15.64 -11.08 22.52
C VAL A 15 -16.35 -12.02 23.50
N GLN A 16 -17.06 -13.06 23.03
CA GLN A 16 -17.67 -14.05 23.92
C GLN A 16 -16.64 -14.81 24.75
N SER A 17 -15.50 -15.19 24.15
CA SER A 17 -14.41 -15.85 24.87
C SER A 17 -13.91 -15.00 26.04
N ARG A 18 -13.67 -13.70 25.79
CA ARG A 18 -13.28 -12.75 26.85
C ARG A 18 -14.37 -12.54 27.89
N TYR A 19 -15.64 -12.53 27.48
CA TYR A 19 -16.76 -12.42 28.40
C TYR A 19 -16.87 -13.63 29.33
N HIS A 20 -16.73 -14.85 28.81
CA HIS A 20 -16.72 -16.06 29.62
C HIS A 20 -15.49 -16.13 30.53
N ALA A 21 -14.32 -15.64 30.08
CA ALA A 21 -13.14 -15.52 30.95
C ALA A 21 -13.37 -14.55 32.12
N TYR A 22 -14.04 -13.42 31.87
CA TYR A 22 -14.44 -12.48 32.92
C TYR A 22 -15.42 -13.11 33.94
N LEU A 23 -16.45 -13.82 33.45
CA LEU A 23 -17.38 -14.54 34.33
C LEU A 23 -16.66 -15.64 35.13
N GLY A 24 -15.77 -16.39 34.49
CA GLY A 24 -14.94 -17.41 35.12
C GLY A 24 -14.08 -16.86 36.25
N ALA A 25 -13.44 -15.70 36.05
CA ALA A 25 -12.67 -15.03 37.09
C ALA A 25 -13.54 -14.60 38.30
N GLY A 26 -14.82 -14.29 38.07
CA GLY A 26 -15.79 -14.08 39.15
C GLY A 26 -16.01 -15.33 40.01
N TYR A 27 -16.26 -16.47 39.37
CA TYR A 27 -16.44 -17.74 40.07
C TYR A 27 -15.15 -18.23 40.74
N GLU A 28 -13.98 -17.95 40.17
CA GLU A 28 -12.68 -18.24 40.79
C GLU A 28 -12.51 -17.46 42.10
N GLN A 29 -12.88 -16.16 42.10
CA GLN A 29 -12.89 -15.36 43.33
C GLN A 29 -13.85 -15.94 44.38
N ASP A 30 -15.06 -16.33 43.97
CA ASP A 30 -16.06 -16.89 44.90
C ASP A 30 -15.63 -18.26 45.45
N ALA A 31 -14.93 -19.08 44.66
CA ALA A 31 -14.35 -20.33 45.13
C ALA A 31 -13.35 -20.12 46.28
N VAL A 32 -12.53 -19.07 46.21
CA VAL A 32 -11.59 -18.71 47.28
C VAL A 32 -12.31 -18.09 48.48
N LYS A 33 -13.38 -17.31 48.28
CA LYS A 33 -14.22 -16.82 49.40
C LYS A 33 -14.82 -17.97 50.22
N GLY A 34 -15.02 -19.14 49.61
CA GLY A 34 -15.37 -20.36 50.33
C GLY A 34 -14.39 -20.74 51.45
N GLY A 35 -13.15 -20.24 51.42
CA GLY A 35 -12.17 -20.39 52.51
C GLY A 35 -12.59 -19.70 53.82
N PHE A 36 -13.48 -18.72 53.77
CA PHE A 36 -14.07 -18.10 54.96
C PHE A 36 -15.18 -18.95 55.60
N LEU A 37 -15.71 -19.94 54.88
CA LEU A 37 -16.82 -20.76 55.30
C LEU A 37 -16.35 -22.11 55.84
N PRO A 38 -17.18 -22.79 56.67
CA PRO A 38 -16.81 -24.09 57.21
C PRO A 38 -16.91 -25.15 56.13
N LYS A 39 -15.99 -26.12 56.16
CA LYS A 39 -16.04 -27.33 55.34
C LYS A 39 -16.56 -28.48 56.19
N LEU A 40 -17.57 -29.19 55.70
CA LEU A 40 -18.15 -30.36 56.32
C LEU A 40 -18.00 -31.55 55.38
N ASP A 41 -17.21 -32.53 55.80
CA ASP A 41 -16.89 -33.72 55.04
C ASP A 41 -17.34 -34.98 55.80
N ILE A 42 -17.73 -36.03 55.07
CA ILE A 42 -17.88 -37.37 55.62
C ILE A 42 -16.71 -38.24 55.15
N GLN A 43 -15.96 -38.80 56.08
CA GLN A 43 -14.85 -39.70 55.83
C GLN A 43 -15.26 -41.12 56.19
N SER A 44 -15.40 -41.97 55.19
CA SER A 44 -15.69 -43.40 55.37
C SER A 44 -14.43 -44.19 55.05
N THR A 45 -13.94 -44.95 56.01
CA THR A 45 -12.74 -45.78 55.89
C THR A 45 -13.10 -47.23 56.15
N TYR A 46 -12.77 -48.11 55.19
CA TYR A 46 -12.74 -49.54 55.42
C TYR A 46 -11.31 -50.01 55.66
N ARG A 47 -11.08 -50.74 56.75
CA ARG A 47 -9.77 -51.28 57.10
C ARG A 47 -9.88 -52.77 57.39
N LYS A 48 -9.01 -53.55 56.73
CA LYS A 48 -8.71 -54.93 57.09
C LYS A 48 -7.23 -54.99 57.43
N GLN A 49 -6.92 -55.32 58.66
CA GLN A 49 -5.55 -55.41 59.18
C GLN A 49 -5.33 -56.82 59.72
N GLU A 50 -4.15 -57.39 59.48
CA GLU A 50 -3.71 -58.63 60.11
C GLU A 50 -3.06 -58.29 61.45
N ASP A 51 -3.59 -58.84 62.54
CA ASP A 51 -3.03 -58.67 63.87
C ASP A 51 -1.87 -59.65 64.09
N ILE A 52 -0.65 -59.16 63.95
CA ILE A 52 0.57 -59.90 64.32
C ILE A 52 0.78 -59.68 65.82
N ASN A 53 0.10 -60.48 66.64
CA ASN A 53 0.27 -60.44 68.10
C ASN A 53 1.68 -60.93 68.49
N SER A 54 2.56 -60.02 68.94
CA SER A 54 3.72 -60.38 69.75
C SER A 54 3.77 -59.56 71.04
N VAL A 55 3.49 -60.23 72.16
CA VAL A 55 3.85 -59.84 73.53
C VAL A 55 3.05 -58.69 74.16
N ARG A 56 1.74 -58.90 74.37
CA ARG A 56 1.03 -58.52 75.62
C ARG A 56 -0.42 -58.99 75.55
N ASN A 57 -0.86 -59.74 76.58
CA ASN A 57 -2.27 -60.03 76.85
C ASN A 57 -3.00 -58.73 77.21
N SER A 58 -3.32 -57.92 76.20
CA SER A 58 -4.30 -56.86 76.28
C SER A 58 -5.55 -57.41 75.62
N THR A 59 -6.66 -57.49 76.36
CA THR A 59 -8.01 -57.55 75.77
C THR A 59 -8.24 -56.24 75.02
N GLY A 60 -7.64 -56.13 73.83
CA GLY A 60 -7.75 -54.96 72.97
C GLY A 60 -9.10 -54.98 72.28
N THR A 61 -9.83 -53.87 72.38
CA THR A 61 -11.04 -53.60 71.61
C THR A 61 -10.76 -53.89 70.13
N GLU A 62 -11.57 -54.72 69.48
CA GLU A 62 -11.47 -54.91 68.02
C GLU A 62 -11.58 -53.54 67.35
N ILE A 63 -10.59 -53.20 66.51
CA ILE A 63 -10.65 -51.96 65.74
C ILE A 63 -11.73 -52.13 64.67
N PRO A 64 -12.72 -51.24 64.58
CA PRO A 64 -13.82 -51.39 63.65
C PRO A 64 -13.33 -51.47 62.19
N ARG A 65 -13.82 -52.47 61.46
CA ARG A 65 -13.53 -52.66 60.03
C ARG A 65 -14.07 -51.52 59.16
N PHE A 66 -15.11 -50.84 59.63
CA PHE A 66 -15.70 -49.67 58.99
C PHE A 66 -15.72 -48.51 59.98
N ASN A 67 -15.16 -47.36 59.60
CA ASN A 67 -15.20 -46.13 60.38
C ASN A 67 -15.81 -45.03 59.52
N ASN A 68 -16.92 -44.44 59.97
CA ASN A 68 -17.53 -43.29 59.33
C ASN A 68 -17.37 -42.10 60.27
N GLU A 69 -16.81 -41.00 59.80
CA GLU A 69 -16.54 -39.80 60.60
C GLU A 69 -17.07 -38.56 59.88
N LEU A 70 -17.77 -37.69 60.60
CA LEU A 70 -18.05 -36.33 60.14
C LEU A 70 -16.94 -35.40 60.61
N VAL A 71 -16.33 -34.68 59.67
CA VAL A 71 -15.24 -33.75 59.92
C VAL A 71 -15.70 -32.35 59.51
N LEU A 72 -15.79 -31.46 60.49
CA LEU A 72 -16.01 -30.03 60.29
C LEU A 72 -14.67 -29.31 60.46
N ARG A 73 -14.27 -28.52 59.47
CA ARG A 73 -13.07 -27.67 59.52
C ARG A 73 -13.44 -26.23 59.19
N GLN A 74 -13.14 -25.31 60.08
CA GLN A 74 -13.29 -23.87 59.87
C GLN A 74 -11.93 -23.19 60.07
N MET A 75 -11.45 -22.49 59.05
CA MET A 75 -10.30 -21.61 59.19
C MET A 75 -10.71 -20.39 60.02
N ILE A 76 -9.97 -20.10 61.09
CA ILE A 76 -10.18 -18.90 61.93
C ILE A 76 -9.21 -17.80 61.51
N PHE A 77 -7.96 -18.16 61.24
CA PHE A 77 -6.91 -17.24 60.81
C PHE A 77 -5.84 -17.98 60.03
N ASP A 78 -5.29 -17.39 58.97
CA ASP A 78 -4.27 -18.00 58.12
C ASP A 78 -3.17 -17.00 57.73
N GLY A 79 -2.85 -16.06 58.62
CA GLY A 79 -1.86 -15.02 58.31
C GLY A 79 -2.36 -13.99 57.29
N PHE A 80 -3.67 -13.87 57.10
CA PHE A 80 -4.31 -13.06 56.06
C PHE A 80 -4.09 -13.61 54.63
N ALA A 81 -3.74 -14.89 54.45
CA ALA A 81 -3.56 -15.47 53.12
C ALA A 81 -4.87 -15.44 52.31
N THR A 82 -5.98 -15.92 52.88
CA THR A 82 -7.30 -15.95 52.23
C THR A 82 -7.83 -14.55 51.88
N PRO A 83 -7.85 -13.53 52.77
CA PRO A 83 -8.32 -12.20 52.39
C PRO A 83 -7.44 -11.54 51.31
N ASN A 84 -6.11 -11.71 51.36
CA ASN A 84 -5.22 -11.22 50.30
C ASN A 84 -5.47 -11.96 48.97
N GLU A 85 -5.74 -13.27 49.01
CA GLU A 85 -6.07 -14.05 47.81
C GLU A 85 -7.40 -13.61 47.18
N VAL A 86 -8.42 -13.32 48.00
CA VAL A 86 -9.69 -12.78 47.52
C VAL A 86 -9.52 -11.38 46.92
N SER A 87 -8.63 -10.56 47.49
CA SER A 87 -8.27 -9.25 46.96
C SER A 87 -7.53 -9.37 45.62
N ARG A 88 -6.51 -10.25 45.54
CA ARG A 88 -5.78 -10.58 44.30
C ARG A 88 -6.74 -10.98 43.20
N LEU A 89 -7.65 -11.93 43.46
CA LEU A 89 -8.62 -12.40 42.47
C LEU A 89 -9.66 -11.34 42.13
N GLY A 90 -9.96 -10.40 43.03
CA GLY A 90 -10.76 -9.22 42.74
C GLY A 90 -10.12 -8.31 41.70
N HIS A 91 -8.83 -8.00 41.86
CA HIS A 91 -8.05 -7.28 40.84
C HIS A 91 -7.90 -8.10 39.55
N ALA A 92 -7.62 -9.41 39.63
CA ALA A 92 -7.54 -10.28 38.45
C ALA A 92 -8.86 -10.34 37.66
N LYS A 93 -10.01 -10.32 38.34
CA LYS A 93 -11.33 -10.16 37.69
C LYS A 93 -11.45 -8.82 36.96
N ARG A 94 -10.93 -7.72 37.54
CA ARG A 94 -10.88 -6.40 36.87
C ARG A 94 -9.93 -6.40 35.68
N VAL A 95 -8.81 -7.12 35.73
CA VAL A 95 -7.94 -7.36 34.54
C VAL A 95 -8.77 -7.97 33.41
N ARG A 96 -9.50 -9.08 33.68
CA ARG A 96 -10.37 -9.72 32.67
C ARG A 96 -11.48 -8.82 32.16
N TYR A 97 -12.01 -7.95 33.00
CA TYR A 97 -13.00 -6.95 32.61
C TYR A 97 -12.41 -5.95 31.59
N TYR A 98 -11.22 -5.39 31.87
CA TYR A 98 -10.57 -4.46 30.96
C TYR A 98 -10.06 -5.14 29.68
N GLU A 99 -9.62 -6.39 29.73
CA GLU A 99 -9.33 -7.19 28.54
C GLU A 99 -10.58 -7.40 27.67
N LEU A 100 -11.74 -7.64 28.27
CA LEU A 100 -13.01 -7.71 27.55
C LEU A 100 -13.34 -6.36 26.90
N GLN A 101 -13.18 -5.25 27.61
CA GLN A 101 -13.37 -3.91 27.06
C GLN A 101 -12.42 -3.66 25.87
N ALA A 102 -11.14 -4.00 26.00
CA ALA A 102 -10.17 -3.90 24.92
C ALA A 102 -10.59 -4.71 23.68
N ALA A 103 -10.99 -5.98 23.89
CA ALA A 103 -11.46 -6.83 22.80
C ALA A 103 -12.71 -6.25 22.11
N MET A 104 -13.65 -5.68 22.86
CA MET A 104 -14.80 -5.01 22.27
C MET A 104 -14.39 -3.79 21.43
N GLN A 105 -13.42 -2.98 21.88
CA GLN A 105 -12.91 -1.83 21.12
C GLN A 105 -12.21 -2.28 19.82
N GLU A 106 -11.39 -3.33 19.90
CA GLU A 106 -10.65 -3.89 18.76
C GLU A 106 -11.58 -4.53 17.72
N THR A 107 -12.51 -5.41 18.15
CA THR A 107 -13.51 -6.00 17.26
C THR A 107 -14.40 -4.92 16.64
N THR A 108 -14.78 -3.89 17.39
CA THR A 108 -15.56 -2.76 16.86
C THR A 108 -14.77 -1.97 15.83
N LEU A 109 -13.48 -1.72 16.07
CA LEU A 109 -12.61 -1.04 15.10
C LEU A 109 -12.44 -1.87 13.83
N GLU A 110 -12.26 -3.18 13.94
CA GLU A 110 -12.18 -4.08 12.78
C GLU A 110 -13.48 -4.04 11.96
N PHE A 111 -14.62 -4.14 12.65
CA PHE A 111 -15.94 -4.04 12.03
C PHE A 111 -16.14 -2.69 11.33
N LEU A 112 -15.79 -1.59 11.97
CA LEU A 112 -15.93 -0.26 11.39
C LEU A 112 -15.05 -0.05 10.17
N ARG A 113 -13.81 -0.56 10.19
CA ARG A 113 -12.94 -0.52 9.01
C ARG A 113 -13.60 -1.24 7.84
N GLY A 114 -14.10 -2.46 8.06
CA GLY A 114 -14.84 -3.20 7.05
C GLY A 114 -16.12 -2.49 6.58
N TYR A 115 -16.87 -1.88 7.51
CA TYR A 115 -18.08 -1.12 7.21
C TYR A 115 -17.79 0.09 6.32
N ILE A 116 -16.76 0.86 6.67
CA ILE A 116 -16.27 2.01 5.89
C ILE A 116 -15.74 1.55 4.52
N ASP A 117 -15.01 0.43 4.49
CA ASP A 117 -14.50 -0.14 3.24
C ASP A 117 -15.62 -0.61 2.31
N ILE A 118 -16.74 -1.15 2.82
CA ILE A 118 -17.91 -1.46 1.98
C ILE A 118 -18.46 -0.20 1.33
N LEU A 119 -18.63 0.89 2.09
CA LEU A 119 -19.09 2.17 1.55
C LEU A 119 -18.13 2.69 0.47
N ARG A 120 -16.83 2.66 0.77
CA ARG A 120 -15.75 3.00 -0.16
C ARG A 120 -15.83 2.19 -1.44
N PHE A 121 -15.77 0.87 -1.37
CA PHE A 121 -15.71 0.02 -2.56
C PHE A 121 -17.02 -0.03 -3.35
N ARG A 122 -18.18 0.21 -2.72
CA ARG A 122 -19.44 0.46 -3.45
C ARG A 122 -19.31 1.72 -4.32
N GLN A 123 -18.81 2.81 -3.76
CA GLN A 123 -18.61 4.07 -4.48
C GLN A 123 -17.53 3.96 -5.56
N LEU A 124 -16.40 3.31 -5.27
CA LEU A 124 -15.35 3.08 -6.26
C LEU A 124 -15.81 2.15 -7.40
N SER A 125 -16.61 1.13 -7.09
CA SER A 125 -17.21 0.27 -8.12
C SER A 125 -18.15 1.03 -9.03
N ASP A 126 -18.94 1.97 -8.50
CA ASP A 126 -19.80 2.84 -9.30
C ASP A 126 -19.00 3.77 -10.23
N TYR A 127 -17.90 4.33 -9.72
CA TYR A 127 -16.97 5.12 -10.53
C TYR A 127 -16.31 4.28 -11.63
N ALA A 128 -15.87 3.06 -11.30
CA ALA A 128 -15.22 2.17 -12.26
C ALA A 128 -16.20 1.71 -13.34
N LYS A 129 -17.47 1.45 -12.97
CA LYS A 129 -18.54 1.12 -13.91
C LYS A 129 -18.81 2.28 -14.86
N THR A 130 -18.92 3.50 -14.33
CA THR A 130 -19.11 4.71 -15.14
C THR A 130 -17.93 4.91 -16.08
N ASN A 131 -16.70 4.76 -15.58
CA ASN A 131 -15.47 4.89 -16.38
C ASN A 131 -15.43 3.88 -17.53
N TYR A 132 -15.73 2.61 -17.25
CA TYR A 132 -15.81 1.54 -18.26
C TYR A 132 -16.85 1.86 -19.35
N VAL A 133 -18.07 2.25 -18.96
CA VAL A 133 -19.13 2.58 -19.92
C VAL A 133 -18.72 3.75 -20.80
N THR A 134 -18.14 4.82 -20.24
CA THR A 134 -17.65 5.97 -21.01
C THR A 134 -16.53 5.58 -21.96
N HIS A 135 -15.55 4.80 -21.51
CA HIS A 135 -14.45 4.32 -22.35
C HIS A 135 -14.94 3.43 -23.49
N LYS A 136 -15.95 2.59 -23.23
CA LYS A 136 -16.58 1.75 -24.25
C LYS A 136 -17.28 2.57 -25.33
N GLN A 137 -18.05 3.58 -24.92
CA GLN A 137 -18.72 4.50 -25.85
C GLN A 137 -17.72 5.30 -26.71
N LEU A 138 -16.62 5.77 -26.12
CA LEU A 138 -15.58 6.50 -26.85
C LEU A 138 -14.80 5.58 -27.79
N TYR A 139 -14.51 4.34 -27.37
CA TYR A 139 -13.91 3.31 -28.22
C TYR A 139 -14.77 3.04 -29.46
N ASP A 140 -16.08 2.84 -29.28
CA ASP A 140 -16.99 2.55 -30.40
C ASP A 140 -17.02 3.72 -31.40
N ARG A 141 -17.01 4.98 -30.92
CA ARG A 141 -16.91 6.18 -31.77
C ARG A 141 -15.57 6.29 -32.53
N ILE A 142 -14.46 5.92 -31.89
CA ILE A 142 -13.14 5.90 -32.54
C ILE A 142 -13.13 4.82 -33.63
N LYS A 143 -13.67 3.64 -33.33
CA LYS A 143 -13.79 2.53 -34.28
C LYS A 143 -14.60 2.93 -35.51
N GLU A 144 -15.77 3.52 -35.34
CA GLU A 144 -16.60 4.03 -36.45
C GLU A 144 -15.82 5.01 -37.34
N ARG A 145 -15.03 5.91 -36.75
CA ARG A 145 -14.19 6.87 -37.49
C ARG A 145 -13.04 6.21 -38.24
N VAL A 146 -12.41 5.18 -37.67
CA VAL A 146 -11.35 4.41 -38.34
C VAL A 146 -11.94 3.60 -39.50
N ASP A 147 -13.09 2.97 -39.29
CA ASP A 147 -13.80 2.18 -40.31
C ASP A 147 -14.28 3.07 -41.47
N ALA A 148 -14.66 4.32 -41.19
CA ALA A 148 -14.97 5.34 -42.19
C ALA A 148 -13.73 5.97 -42.86
N GLY A 149 -12.51 5.58 -42.46
CA GLY A 149 -11.26 6.10 -43.01
C GLY A 149 -10.87 7.52 -42.58
N VAL A 150 -11.55 8.08 -41.58
CA VAL A 150 -11.34 9.47 -41.09
C VAL A 150 -10.50 9.54 -39.80
N ALA A 151 -9.99 8.39 -39.32
CA ALA A 151 -9.07 8.30 -38.18
C ALA A 151 -8.00 7.22 -38.43
N ARG A 152 -6.92 7.20 -37.62
CA ARG A 152 -5.77 6.30 -37.83
C ARG A 152 -5.99 4.99 -37.08
N ARG A 153 -5.53 3.87 -37.63
CA ARG A 153 -5.56 2.55 -36.95
C ARG A 153 -4.84 2.55 -35.59
N VAL A 154 -3.77 3.34 -35.44
CA VAL A 154 -3.07 3.48 -34.15
C VAL A 154 -3.96 4.08 -33.05
N ASP A 155 -4.89 4.98 -33.42
CA ASP A 155 -5.81 5.60 -32.47
C ASP A 155 -6.80 4.54 -31.92
N LEU A 156 -7.20 3.57 -32.77
CA LEU A 156 -8.02 2.43 -32.36
C LEU A 156 -7.28 1.48 -31.42
N GLU A 157 -6.00 1.20 -31.67
CA GLU A 157 -5.18 0.38 -30.77
C GLU A 157 -5.01 1.04 -29.40
N GLN A 158 -4.78 2.36 -29.36
CA GLN A 158 -4.72 3.12 -28.11
C GLN A 158 -6.05 3.09 -27.35
N ALA A 159 -7.17 3.29 -28.06
CA ALA A 159 -8.50 3.20 -27.46
C ALA A 159 -8.79 1.79 -26.91
N THR A 160 -8.37 0.74 -27.63
CA THR A 160 -8.47 -0.66 -27.17
C THR A 160 -7.73 -0.85 -25.84
N GLY A 161 -6.50 -0.35 -25.75
CA GLY A 161 -5.70 -0.43 -24.52
C GLY A 161 -6.36 0.31 -23.33
N ARG A 162 -6.93 1.50 -23.57
CA ARG A 162 -7.65 2.26 -22.53
C ARG A 162 -8.93 1.57 -22.07
N LEU A 163 -9.70 0.99 -22.99
CA LEU A 163 -10.89 0.21 -22.66
C LEU A 163 -10.53 -1.04 -21.83
N ALA A 164 -9.50 -1.79 -22.24
CA ALA A 164 -9.03 -2.97 -21.50
C ALA A 164 -8.58 -2.60 -20.08
N LEU A 165 -7.88 -1.47 -19.91
CA LEU A 165 -7.51 -0.96 -18.59
C LEU A 165 -8.74 -0.59 -17.74
N ALA A 166 -9.75 0.05 -18.33
CA ALA A 166 -10.98 0.39 -17.62
C ALA A 166 -11.76 -0.87 -17.16
N GLU A 167 -11.78 -1.92 -17.98
CA GLU A 167 -12.38 -3.22 -17.64
C GLU A 167 -11.62 -3.93 -16.51
N ALA A 168 -10.28 -3.94 -16.56
CA ALA A 168 -9.45 -4.49 -15.49
C ALA A 168 -9.65 -3.75 -14.16
N ASN A 169 -9.76 -2.42 -14.19
CA ASN A 169 -10.06 -1.62 -13.00
C ASN A 169 -11.46 -1.93 -12.44
N LEU A 170 -12.48 -2.09 -13.28
CA LEU A 170 -13.81 -2.49 -12.85
C LEU A 170 -13.81 -3.85 -12.13
N LEU A 171 -13.15 -4.85 -12.73
CA LEU A 171 -13.04 -6.18 -12.12
C LEU A 171 -12.32 -6.12 -10.76
N THR A 172 -11.27 -5.29 -10.66
CA THR A 172 -10.52 -5.09 -9.41
C THR A 172 -11.41 -4.50 -8.31
N GLU A 173 -12.14 -3.41 -8.60
CA GLU A 173 -13.01 -2.78 -7.58
C GLU A 173 -14.20 -3.66 -7.18
N MET A 174 -14.76 -4.45 -8.11
CA MET A 174 -15.78 -5.44 -7.79
C MET A 174 -15.25 -6.58 -6.89
N THR A 175 -14.03 -7.04 -7.14
CA THR A 175 -13.36 -8.05 -6.31
C THR A 175 -13.09 -7.50 -4.91
N ASN A 176 -12.57 -6.28 -4.81
CA ASN A 176 -12.38 -5.61 -3.52
C ASN A 176 -13.70 -5.49 -2.74
N LEU A 177 -14.79 -5.09 -3.40
CA LEU A 177 -16.11 -5.00 -2.78
C LEU A 177 -16.59 -6.37 -2.26
N HIS A 178 -16.40 -7.44 -3.03
CA HIS A 178 -16.71 -8.80 -2.62
C HIS A 178 -15.93 -9.19 -1.35
N ASP A 179 -14.61 -8.97 -1.34
CA ASP A 179 -13.73 -9.38 -0.25
C ASP A 179 -14.02 -8.65 1.06
N VAL A 180 -14.30 -7.34 0.99
CA VAL A 180 -14.68 -6.57 2.20
C VAL A 180 -16.07 -6.95 2.69
N THR A 181 -16.99 -7.31 1.79
CA THR A 181 -18.32 -7.81 2.16
C THR A 181 -18.19 -9.14 2.91
N ALA A 182 -17.35 -10.07 2.43
CA ALA A 182 -17.07 -11.32 3.11
C ALA A 182 -16.40 -11.12 4.48
N ARG A 183 -15.47 -10.15 4.59
CA ARG A 183 -14.84 -9.79 5.88
C ARG A 183 -15.85 -9.30 6.90
N VAL A 184 -16.77 -8.43 6.50
CA VAL A 184 -17.83 -7.93 7.39
C VAL A 184 -18.83 -9.04 7.73
N GLN A 185 -19.15 -9.91 6.78
CA GLN A 185 -19.99 -11.09 7.03
C GLN A 185 -19.38 -12.00 8.10
N ARG A 186 -18.06 -12.21 8.10
CA ARG A 186 -17.35 -12.95 9.15
C ARG A 186 -17.56 -12.36 10.55
N LEU A 187 -17.63 -11.03 10.65
CA LEU A 187 -17.79 -10.32 11.93
C LEU A 187 -19.25 -10.26 12.40
N LEU A 188 -20.20 -10.04 11.49
CA LEU A 188 -21.63 -9.97 11.80
C LEU A 188 -22.30 -11.35 11.94
N GLY A 189 -21.78 -12.36 11.23
CA GLY A 189 -22.40 -13.67 11.04
C GLY A 189 -23.45 -13.71 9.91
N GLU A 190 -23.73 -12.59 9.27
CA GLU A 190 -24.69 -12.46 8.17
C GLU A 190 -24.23 -11.40 7.16
N LEU A 191 -24.85 -11.39 5.98
CA LEU A 191 -24.52 -10.38 4.98
C LEU A 191 -24.92 -8.97 5.46
N PRO A 192 -24.07 -7.95 5.27
CA PRO A 192 -24.41 -6.58 5.60
C PRO A 192 -25.58 -6.09 4.72
N PRO A 193 -26.44 -5.19 5.22
CA PRO A 193 -27.54 -4.62 4.44
C PRO A 193 -27.08 -4.00 3.11
N ALA A 194 -27.96 -4.06 2.11
CA ALA A 194 -27.72 -3.46 0.79
C ALA A 194 -27.50 -1.93 0.88
N THR A 195 -28.18 -1.27 1.81
CA THR A 195 -28.05 0.15 2.09
C THR A 195 -27.39 0.36 3.44
N LEU A 196 -26.30 1.13 3.47
CA LEU A 196 -25.57 1.47 4.69
C LEU A 196 -25.53 2.99 4.82
N GLU A 197 -25.72 3.48 6.04
CA GLU A 197 -25.59 4.90 6.36
C GLU A 197 -24.13 5.28 6.55
N GLN A 198 -23.72 6.44 6.06
CA GLN A 198 -22.37 6.95 6.28
C GLN A 198 -22.18 7.38 7.74
N PRO A 199 -21.09 6.96 8.40
CA PRO A 199 -20.84 7.33 9.78
C PRO A 199 -20.29 8.76 9.91
N ASP A 200 -20.83 9.53 10.85
CA ASP A 200 -20.43 10.92 11.11
C ASP A 200 -19.37 11.04 12.23
N PHE A 201 -18.29 10.27 12.16
CA PHE A 201 -17.26 10.27 13.23
C PHE A 201 -16.51 11.60 13.37
N TYR A 202 -16.40 12.38 12.30
CA TYR A 202 -15.70 13.67 12.30
C TYR A 202 -16.44 14.76 13.09
N LYS A 203 -17.77 14.67 13.26
CA LYS A 203 -18.60 15.69 13.95
C LYS A 203 -18.23 15.84 15.43
N SER A 204 -17.74 14.77 16.05
CA SER A 204 -17.30 14.79 17.46
C SER A 204 -15.99 15.54 17.67
N GLY A 205 -15.23 15.81 16.59
CA GLY A 205 -13.91 16.42 16.66
C GLY A 205 -12.85 15.50 17.28
N ALA A 206 -11.59 15.76 16.92
CA ALA A 206 -10.46 15.26 17.71
C ALA A 206 -10.21 16.27 18.85
N GLN A 207 -9.43 15.87 19.86
CA GLN A 207 -8.96 16.81 20.88
C GLN A 207 -8.14 17.95 20.25
N ALA A 208 -7.94 19.04 20.98
CA ALA A 208 -7.23 20.21 20.45
C ALA A 208 -5.75 19.95 20.15
N THR A 209 -5.11 19.05 20.92
CA THR A 209 -3.69 18.71 20.76
C THR A 209 -3.46 17.19 20.86
N ALA A 210 -2.34 16.72 20.30
CA ALA A 210 -1.90 15.33 20.43
C ALA A 210 -1.69 14.96 21.92
N THR A 211 -1.19 15.90 22.72
CA THR A 211 -0.99 15.75 24.16
C THR A 211 -2.32 15.56 24.90
N ASP A 212 -3.37 16.29 24.53
CA ASP A 212 -4.70 16.12 25.14
C ASP A 212 -5.34 14.79 24.73
N ALA A 213 -5.18 14.41 23.46
CA ALA A 213 -5.60 13.10 22.97
C ALA A 213 -4.91 11.95 23.73
N LEU A 214 -3.62 12.10 24.03
CA LEU A 214 -2.83 11.14 24.80
C LEU A 214 -3.23 11.10 26.27
N ARG A 215 -3.49 12.26 26.89
CA ARG A 215 -3.97 12.33 28.29
C ARG A 215 -5.28 11.56 28.46
N LEU A 216 -6.19 11.69 27.50
CA LEU A 216 -7.44 10.92 27.51
C LEU A 216 -7.18 9.41 27.40
N ALA A 217 -6.29 9.00 26.50
CA ALA A 217 -5.96 7.59 26.33
C ALA A 217 -5.36 6.97 27.61
N TYR A 218 -4.46 7.67 28.31
CA TYR A 218 -3.92 7.15 29.58
C TYR A 218 -4.96 7.06 30.71
N LEU A 219 -6.09 7.76 30.59
CA LEU A 219 -7.18 7.66 31.56
C LEU A 219 -8.14 6.50 31.27
N GLN A 220 -8.35 6.16 30.00
CA GLN A 220 -9.49 5.36 29.58
C GLN A 220 -9.12 4.11 28.76
N ASN A 221 -7.90 4.02 28.23
CA ASN A 221 -7.48 2.88 27.41
C ASN A 221 -7.54 1.58 28.22
N PRO A 222 -8.39 0.61 27.82
CA PRO A 222 -8.57 -0.61 28.60
C PRO A 222 -7.31 -1.49 28.69
N ASN A 223 -6.45 -1.50 27.67
CA ASN A 223 -5.19 -2.26 27.72
C ASN A 223 -4.24 -1.71 28.79
N LEU A 224 -4.20 -0.39 28.99
CA LEU A 224 -3.41 0.19 30.07
C LEU A 224 -4.05 -0.10 31.44
N LEU A 225 -5.37 0.06 31.54
CA LEU A 225 -6.10 -0.20 32.78
C LEU A 225 -5.98 -1.67 33.24
N SER A 226 -5.95 -2.64 32.32
CA SER A 226 -5.72 -4.04 32.67
C SER A 226 -4.34 -4.25 33.30
N THR A 227 -3.28 -3.61 32.78
CA THR A 227 -1.92 -3.74 33.37
C THR A 227 -1.82 -3.11 34.76
N ILE A 228 -2.57 -2.04 35.01
CA ILE A 228 -2.62 -1.37 36.32
C ILE A 228 -3.26 -2.30 37.36
N GLU A 229 -4.38 -2.93 37.01
CA GLU A 229 -5.04 -3.90 37.88
C GLU A 229 -4.17 -5.14 38.10
N ASP A 230 -3.39 -5.55 37.10
CA ASP A 230 -2.46 -6.67 37.22
C ASP A 230 -1.32 -6.39 38.22
N ILE A 231 -0.81 -5.14 38.26
CA ILE A 231 0.13 -4.70 39.30
C ILE A 231 -0.50 -4.83 40.69
N GLN A 232 -1.74 -4.41 40.87
CA GLN A 232 -2.43 -4.51 42.17
C GLN A 232 -2.71 -5.96 42.56
N ALA A 233 -3.15 -6.79 41.61
CA ALA A 233 -3.28 -8.23 41.82
C ALA A 233 -1.94 -8.83 42.28
N THR A 234 -0.85 -8.52 41.59
CA THR A 234 0.47 -9.08 41.93
C THR A 234 0.98 -8.59 43.28
N LYS A 235 0.70 -7.34 43.68
CA LYS A 235 0.99 -6.83 45.03
C LYS A 235 0.26 -7.62 46.11
N ASP A 236 -1.01 -7.94 45.90
CA ASP A 236 -1.76 -8.78 46.85
C ASP A 236 -1.30 -10.26 46.79
N GLU A 237 -0.79 -10.75 45.65
CA GLU A 237 -0.11 -12.05 45.58
C GLU A 237 1.13 -12.06 46.48
N VAL A 238 1.95 -11.00 46.50
CA VAL A 238 3.10 -10.89 47.41
C VAL A 238 2.65 -11.03 48.87
N LYS A 239 1.63 -10.26 49.30
CA LYS A 239 1.10 -10.33 50.67
C LYS A 239 0.53 -11.72 51.01
N ALA A 240 -0.14 -12.37 50.05
CA ALA A 240 -0.64 -13.73 50.22
C ALA A 240 0.49 -14.76 50.37
N ARG A 241 1.65 -14.56 49.73
CA ARG A 241 2.84 -15.39 49.95
C ARG A 241 3.50 -15.11 51.30
N GLU A 242 3.57 -13.85 51.71
CA GLU A 242 4.13 -13.43 53.00
C GLU A 242 3.34 -13.98 54.20
N ALA A 243 2.03 -14.22 54.03
CA ALA A 243 1.18 -14.84 55.05
C ALA A 243 1.71 -16.19 55.58
N ARG A 244 2.56 -16.89 54.81
CA ARG A 244 3.21 -18.14 55.24
C ARG A 244 4.18 -17.97 56.43
N TYR A 245 4.62 -16.74 56.69
CA TYR A 245 5.44 -16.39 57.86
C TYR A 245 4.62 -16.13 59.12
N LEU A 246 3.30 -16.30 59.07
CA LEU A 246 2.39 -16.13 60.20
C LEU A 246 1.74 -17.47 60.58
N PRO A 247 1.32 -17.64 61.85
CA PRO A 247 0.62 -18.85 62.27
C PRO A 247 -0.77 -18.95 61.63
N ARG A 248 -1.23 -20.18 61.43
CA ARG A 248 -2.59 -20.53 61.00
C ARG A 248 -3.34 -21.19 62.15
N PHE A 249 -4.58 -20.76 62.38
CA PHE A 249 -5.51 -21.34 63.35
C PHE A 249 -6.73 -21.92 62.63
N ASP A 250 -6.98 -23.21 62.85
CA ASP A 250 -8.15 -23.92 62.35
C ASP A 250 -8.96 -24.50 63.53
N LEU A 251 -10.27 -24.28 63.52
CA LEU A 251 -11.21 -24.98 64.40
C LEU A 251 -11.61 -26.29 63.71
N GLN A 252 -11.40 -27.41 64.38
CA GLN A 252 -11.74 -28.75 63.88
C GLN A 252 -12.71 -29.42 64.83
N ALA A 253 -13.82 -29.94 64.30
CA ALA A 253 -14.71 -30.82 65.02
C ALA A 253 -14.81 -32.17 64.29
N ARG A 254 -14.66 -33.27 65.03
CA ARG A 254 -14.77 -34.63 64.50
C ARG A 254 -15.82 -35.38 65.30
N LYS A 255 -16.74 -36.03 64.59
CA LYS A 255 -17.79 -36.87 65.18
C LYS A 255 -17.76 -38.25 64.55
N ASN A 256 -17.51 -39.26 65.36
CA ASN A 256 -17.51 -40.64 64.88
C ASN A 256 -18.95 -41.17 64.80
N LEU A 257 -19.33 -41.68 63.63
CA LEU A 257 -20.63 -42.29 63.35
C LEU A 257 -20.55 -43.82 63.28
N GLY A 258 -19.37 -44.42 63.37
CA GLY A 258 -19.15 -45.86 63.32
C GLY A 258 -19.48 -46.56 64.65
N THR A 259 -20.00 -47.77 64.54
CA THR A 259 -20.16 -48.72 65.66
C THR A 259 -19.08 -49.79 65.56
N SER A 260 -18.53 -50.22 66.70
CA SER A 260 -17.52 -51.29 66.76
C SER A 260 -18.02 -52.60 66.14
N SER A 261 -17.12 -53.42 65.55
CA SER A 261 -17.45 -54.70 64.90
C SER A 261 -18.03 -55.76 65.84
N ASP A 262 -17.85 -55.59 67.14
CA ASP A 262 -18.36 -56.47 68.21
C ASP A 262 -19.74 -56.07 68.74
N GLY A 263 -20.41 -55.06 68.14
CA GLY A 263 -21.74 -54.60 68.57
C GLY A 263 -21.77 -53.96 69.96
N ARG A 264 -20.62 -53.77 70.61
CA ARG A 264 -20.52 -52.96 71.82
C ARG A 264 -20.46 -51.50 71.40
N ASN A 265 -21.33 -50.67 71.97
CA ASN A 265 -21.16 -49.23 71.91
C ASN A 265 -19.79 -48.92 72.49
N SER A 266 -18.81 -48.67 71.63
CA SER A 266 -17.56 -48.07 72.04
C SER A 266 -17.91 -46.69 72.56
N THR A 267 -17.97 -46.55 73.89
CA THR A 267 -18.04 -45.27 74.60
C THR A 267 -16.80 -44.39 74.35
N ASN A 268 -15.85 -44.88 73.54
CA ASN A 268 -14.65 -44.16 73.12
C ASN A 268 -14.81 -43.47 71.74
N ALA A 269 -16.03 -43.34 71.20
CA ALA A 269 -16.32 -42.38 70.16
C ALA A 269 -16.13 -40.96 70.73
N ALA A 270 -14.88 -40.53 70.83
CA ALA A 270 -14.53 -39.21 71.30
C ALA A 270 -14.92 -38.22 70.19
N ASP A 271 -16.05 -37.55 70.37
CA ASP A 271 -16.32 -36.31 69.66
C ASP A 271 -15.19 -35.34 70.03
N VAL A 272 -14.39 -34.94 69.05
CA VAL A 272 -13.24 -34.05 69.27
C VAL A 272 -13.61 -32.67 68.79
N LEU A 273 -13.44 -31.67 69.64
CA LEU A 273 -13.43 -30.26 69.26
C LEU A 273 -12.06 -29.68 69.63
N GLU A 274 -11.30 -29.24 68.63
CA GLU A 274 -9.94 -28.75 68.83
C GLU A 274 -9.68 -27.47 68.04
N LEU A 275 -8.87 -26.59 68.62
CA LEU A 275 -8.28 -25.45 67.93
C LEU A 275 -6.82 -25.81 67.63
N THR A 276 -6.48 -25.95 66.35
CA THR A 276 -5.13 -26.31 65.91
C THR A 276 -4.37 -25.07 65.47
N MET A 277 -3.22 -24.81 66.09
CA MET A 277 -2.25 -23.81 65.61
C MET A 277 -1.15 -24.50 64.81
N ASN A 278 -1.02 -24.12 63.54
CA ASN A 278 0.08 -24.55 62.66
C ASN A 278 0.99 -23.36 62.40
N PHE A 279 2.26 -23.44 62.80
CA PHE A 279 3.25 -22.39 62.54
C PHE A 279 4.54 -23.01 61.99
N ASN A 280 4.87 -22.63 60.75
CA ASN A 280 6.08 -23.12 60.10
C ASN A 280 7.28 -22.25 60.52
N LEU A 281 8.19 -22.82 61.31
CA LEU A 281 9.39 -22.11 61.75
C LEU A 281 10.50 -22.09 60.68
N PHE A 282 10.57 -23.13 59.84
CA PHE A 282 11.61 -23.25 58.81
C PHE A 282 11.19 -24.22 57.69
N ASN A 283 11.19 -23.73 56.45
CA ASN A 283 10.80 -24.48 55.26
C ASN A 283 11.92 -24.63 54.23
N GLY A 284 13.17 -24.79 54.68
CA GLY A 284 14.33 -24.93 53.78
C GLY A 284 14.52 -23.74 52.82
N PHE A 285 14.26 -22.51 53.27
CA PHE A 285 14.25 -21.28 52.46
C PHE A 285 13.22 -21.22 51.32
N SER A 286 12.35 -22.22 51.17
CA SER A 286 11.35 -22.27 50.09
C SER A 286 10.39 -21.09 50.12
N ASP A 287 9.97 -20.64 51.31
CA ASP A 287 9.06 -19.49 51.44
C ASP A 287 9.74 -18.18 51.03
N LYS A 288 11.05 -18.03 51.32
CA LYS A 288 11.83 -16.87 50.88
C LYS A 288 11.92 -16.84 49.35
N ALA A 289 12.27 -17.97 48.74
CA ALA A 289 12.33 -18.10 47.30
C ALA A 289 10.97 -17.87 46.63
N SER A 290 9.87 -18.35 47.23
CA SER A 290 8.51 -18.14 46.73
C SER A 290 8.08 -16.66 46.79
N VAL A 291 8.46 -15.92 47.83
CA VAL A 291 8.20 -14.47 47.90
C VAL A 291 9.04 -13.74 46.85
N SER A 292 10.35 -14.01 46.79
CA SER A 292 11.23 -13.41 45.78
C SER A 292 10.75 -13.67 44.34
N GLN A 293 10.25 -14.86 44.04
CA GLN A 293 9.65 -15.18 42.74
C GLN A 293 8.49 -14.24 42.39
N VAL A 294 7.57 -13.99 43.34
CA VAL A 294 6.40 -13.12 43.09
C VAL A 294 6.80 -11.65 43.05
N VAL A 295 7.85 -11.24 43.77
CA VAL A 295 8.44 -9.90 43.61
C VAL A 295 8.98 -9.69 42.20
N GLU A 296 9.64 -10.69 41.59
CA GLU A 296 10.05 -10.58 40.18
C GLU A 296 8.86 -10.58 39.20
N LYS A 297 7.76 -11.26 39.53
CA LYS A 297 6.51 -11.11 38.78
C LYS A 297 5.96 -9.68 38.88
N LEU A 298 6.08 -9.02 40.03
CA LEU A 298 5.66 -7.62 40.19
C LEU A 298 6.51 -6.69 39.31
N ASN A 299 7.82 -6.91 39.22
CA ASN A 299 8.68 -6.19 38.27
C ASN A 299 8.21 -6.41 36.83
N THR A 300 7.92 -7.66 36.46
CA THR A 300 7.38 -8.01 35.13
C THR A 300 6.05 -7.29 34.85
N ALA A 301 5.16 -7.19 35.84
CA ALA A 301 3.89 -6.45 35.71
C ALA A 301 4.11 -4.93 35.51
N ASN A 302 5.11 -4.35 36.18
CA ASN A 302 5.51 -2.96 35.94
C ASN A 302 6.06 -2.76 34.52
N ASP A 303 6.90 -3.67 34.03
CA ASP A 303 7.43 -3.62 32.66
C ASP A 303 6.31 -3.72 31.62
N PHE A 304 5.30 -4.56 31.85
CA PHE A 304 4.12 -4.64 30.98
C PHE A 304 3.29 -3.35 31.00
N ARG A 305 3.17 -2.66 32.15
CA ARG A 305 2.55 -1.33 32.23
C ARG A 305 3.34 -0.30 31.43
N ASP A 306 4.67 -0.28 31.58
CA ASP A 306 5.54 0.65 30.84
C ASP A 306 5.47 0.41 29.33
N LYS A 307 5.40 -0.86 28.91
CA LYS A 307 5.12 -1.25 27.52
C LYS A 307 3.76 -0.71 27.04
N ALA A 308 2.70 -0.91 27.82
CA ALA A 308 1.37 -0.42 27.48
C ALA A 308 1.34 1.12 27.35
N CYS A 309 2.12 1.85 28.18
CA CYS A 309 2.29 3.30 28.05
C CYS A 309 2.88 3.69 26.68
N VAL A 310 4.02 3.08 26.30
CA VAL A 310 4.71 3.45 25.04
C VAL A 310 3.93 3.02 23.80
N ASP A 311 3.28 1.86 23.83
CA ASP A 311 2.43 1.38 22.74
C ASP A 311 1.22 2.31 22.55
N THR A 312 0.56 2.69 23.65
CA THR A 312 -0.57 3.65 23.62
C THR A 312 -0.12 5.00 23.10
N ARG A 313 1.04 5.50 23.54
CA ARG A 313 1.63 6.76 23.06
C ARG A 313 1.84 6.75 21.55
N GLN A 314 2.44 5.68 21.03
CA GLN A 314 2.68 5.53 19.60
C GLN A 314 1.36 5.53 18.82
N LEU A 315 0.41 4.67 19.21
CA LEU A 315 -0.86 4.52 18.50
C LEU A 315 -1.68 5.82 18.46
N VAL A 316 -1.80 6.51 19.60
CA VAL A 316 -2.58 7.76 19.70
C VAL A 316 -1.93 8.89 18.92
N THR A 317 -0.61 9.04 19.05
CA THR A 317 0.13 10.09 18.35
C THR A 317 0.05 9.93 16.84
N ILE A 318 0.25 8.70 16.33
CA ILE A 318 0.16 8.41 14.89
C ILE A 318 -1.26 8.68 14.41
N ALA A 319 -2.28 8.14 15.08
CA ALA A 319 -3.68 8.34 14.67
C ALA A 319 -4.07 9.82 14.67
N TYR A 320 -3.62 10.60 15.66
CA TYR A 320 -3.86 12.04 15.71
C TYR A 320 -3.18 12.79 14.55
N ASN A 321 -1.92 12.44 14.25
CA ASN A 321 -1.19 13.03 13.13
C ASN A 321 -1.82 12.67 11.78
N ASP A 322 -2.24 11.41 11.60
CA ASP A 322 -2.93 10.93 10.39
C ASP A 322 -4.21 11.74 10.13
N ILE A 323 -5.00 12.03 11.16
CA ILE A 323 -6.22 12.86 11.02
C ILE A 323 -5.88 14.24 10.46
N ASN A 324 -4.88 14.92 11.02
CA ASN A 324 -4.49 16.25 10.58
C ASN A 324 -3.95 16.22 9.14
N GLN A 325 -3.09 15.26 8.84
CA GLN A 325 -2.48 15.11 7.52
C GLN A 325 -3.53 14.76 6.45
N LEU A 326 -4.45 13.82 6.73
CA LEU A 326 -5.49 13.41 5.80
C LEU A 326 -6.50 14.53 5.54
N LYS A 327 -6.82 15.35 6.55
CA LYS A 327 -7.68 16.55 6.36
C LYS A 327 -7.04 17.57 5.43
N GLU A 328 -5.74 17.85 5.60
CA GLU A 328 -5.03 18.74 4.69
C GLU A 328 -5.00 18.15 3.27
N GLN A 329 -4.67 16.86 3.13
CA GLN A 329 -4.67 16.17 1.85
C GLN A 329 -6.04 16.20 1.16
N LEU A 330 -7.12 15.99 1.91
CA LEU A 330 -8.49 16.00 1.39
C LEU A 330 -8.81 17.32 0.67
N THR A 331 -8.34 18.44 1.22
CA THR A 331 -8.52 19.78 0.60
C THR A 331 -7.85 19.86 -0.77
N TYR A 332 -6.62 19.36 -0.89
CA TYR A 332 -5.89 19.35 -2.17
C TYR A 332 -6.45 18.32 -3.16
N ARG A 333 -6.93 17.17 -2.68
CA ARG A 333 -7.57 16.15 -3.52
C ARG A 333 -8.93 16.62 -4.06
N ASP A 334 -9.70 17.35 -3.26
CA ASP A 334 -10.94 17.99 -3.70
C ASP A 334 -10.67 19.02 -4.80
N LEU A 335 -9.67 19.90 -4.59
CA LEU A 335 -9.26 20.87 -5.60
C LEU A 335 -8.81 20.19 -6.90
N HIS A 336 -8.00 19.13 -6.80
CA HIS A 336 -7.54 18.36 -7.95
C HIS A 336 -8.72 17.71 -8.71
N GLN A 337 -9.65 17.06 -7.99
CA GLN A 337 -10.84 16.46 -8.59
C GLN A 337 -11.67 17.50 -9.34
N LYS A 338 -11.99 18.64 -8.72
CA LYS A 338 -12.78 19.71 -9.33
C LYS A 338 -12.08 20.34 -10.54
N SER A 339 -10.76 20.50 -10.48
CA SER A 339 -9.98 21.02 -11.60
C SER A 339 -10.03 20.10 -12.83
N ILE A 340 -9.83 18.80 -12.62
CA ILE A 340 -9.89 17.79 -13.68
C ILE A 340 -11.32 17.63 -14.22
N GLU A 341 -12.34 17.76 -13.37
CA GLU A 341 -13.74 17.78 -13.80
C GLU A 341 -14.03 18.92 -14.79
N ASN A 342 -13.60 20.14 -14.45
CA ASN A 342 -13.75 21.30 -15.30
C ASN A 342 -12.99 21.14 -16.63
N ALA A 343 -11.78 20.58 -16.58
CA ALA A 343 -10.98 20.27 -17.77
C ALA A 343 -11.68 19.24 -18.68
N ARG A 344 -12.22 18.17 -18.10
CA ARG A 344 -13.02 17.14 -18.81
C ARG A 344 -14.20 17.77 -19.54
N GLU A 345 -14.96 18.63 -18.87
CA GLU A 345 -16.10 19.31 -19.49
C GLU A 345 -15.69 20.26 -20.61
N ALA A 346 -14.60 21.00 -20.43
CA ALA A 346 -14.06 21.87 -21.47
C ALA A 346 -13.60 21.06 -22.70
N TYR A 347 -12.93 19.93 -22.49
CA TYR A 347 -12.45 19.07 -23.57
C TYR A 347 -13.60 18.40 -24.32
N ARG A 348 -14.67 18.02 -23.62
CA ARG A 348 -15.90 17.52 -24.26
C ARG A 348 -16.51 18.57 -25.18
N LYS A 349 -16.65 19.83 -24.72
CA LYS A 349 -17.15 20.94 -25.54
C LYS A 349 -16.24 21.23 -26.74
N GLN A 350 -14.92 21.19 -26.55
CA GLN A 350 -13.95 21.38 -27.65
C GLN A 350 -14.00 20.23 -28.67
N PHE A 351 -14.25 19.00 -28.23
CA PHE A 351 -14.46 17.87 -29.11
C PHE A 351 -15.73 18.05 -29.96
N ASP A 352 -16.83 18.52 -29.37
CA ASP A 352 -18.10 18.75 -30.08
C ASP A 352 -17.96 19.77 -31.22
N ILE A 353 -17.02 20.73 -31.12
CA ILE A 353 -16.67 21.70 -32.17
C ILE A 353 -15.44 21.30 -33.01
N GLY A 354 -14.94 20.07 -32.85
CA GLY A 354 -13.84 19.51 -33.64
C GLY A 354 -12.43 20.02 -33.30
N GLN A 355 -12.25 20.72 -32.18
CA GLN A 355 -10.96 21.28 -31.73
C GLN A 355 -10.11 20.36 -30.86
N ARG A 356 -10.67 19.22 -30.41
CA ARG A 356 -9.99 18.23 -29.55
C ARG A 356 -10.25 16.81 -30.07
N THR A 357 -9.37 15.87 -29.75
CA THR A 357 -9.51 14.47 -30.21
C THR A 357 -10.30 13.61 -29.22
N LEU A 358 -10.85 12.48 -29.69
CA LEU A 358 -11.47 11.47 -28.81
C LEU A 358 -10.45 10.82 -27.85
N LEU A 359 -9.18 10.77 -28.25
CA LEU A 359 -8.10 10.24 -27.41
C LEU A 359 -7.83 11.15 -26.21
N ASP A 360 -7.79 12.47 -26.43
CA ASP A 360 -7.65 13.44 -25.32
C ASP A 360 -8.81 13.32 -24.32
N LEU A 361 -10.03 13.05 -24.82
CA LEU A 361 -11.20 12.84 -23.97
C LEU A 361 -11.09 11.53 -23.17
N LEU A 362 -10.65 10.43 -23.79
CA LEU A 362 -10.37 9.17 -23.09
C LEU A 362 -9.35 9.35 -21.96
N ASP A 363 -8.25 10.05 -22.24
CA ASP A 363 -7.21 10.30 -21.24
C ASP A 363 -7.75 11.14 -20.07
N THR A 364 -8.53 12.19 -20.37
CA THR A 364 -9.10 13.07 -19.34
C THR A 364 -10.18 12.38 -18.50
N GLU A 365 -10.98 11.49 -19.09
CA GLU A 365 -11.95 10.66 -18.36
C GLU A 365 -11.23 9.72 -17.37
N ASN A 366 -10.13 9.09 -17.78
CA ASN A 366 -9.33 8.26 -16.89
C ASN A 366 -8.65 9.10 -15.78
N GLU A 367 -8.12 10.29 -16.08
CA GLU A 367 -7.59 11.20 -15.07
C GLU A 367 -8.66 11.62 -14.05
N TYR A 368 -9.87 11.92 -14.52
CA TYR A 368 -11.01 12.24 -13.65
C TYR A 368 -11.40 11.06 -12.76
N PHE A 369 -11.45 9.84 -13.32
CA PHE A 369 -11.68 8.62 -12.54
C PHE A 369 -10.63 8.43 -11.44
N GLN A 370 -9.34 8.59 -11.75
CA GLN A 370 -8.26 8.48 -10.75
C GLN A 370 -8.34 9.60 -9.70
N ALA A 371 -8.68 10.83 -10.10
CA ALA A 371 -8.84 11.94 -9.17
C ALA A 371 -9.99 11.70 -8.18
N ARG A 372 -11.17 11.26 -8.67
CA ARG A 372 -12.31 10.91 -7.80
C ARG A 372 -12.02 9.76 -6.87
N ARG A 373 -11.34 8.73 -7.37
CA ARG A 373 -10.89 7.57 -6.58
C ARG A 373 -9.96 8.01 -5.45
N SER A 374 -8.96 8.84 -5.77
CA SER A 374 -8.04 9.37 -4.77
C SER A 374 -8.74 10.21 -3.71
N PHE A 375 -9.65 11.12 -4.10
CA PHE A 375 -10.43 11.92 -3.15
C PHE A 375 -11.29 11.05 -2.24
N THR A 376 -12.02 10.10 -2.81
CA THR A 376 -12.93 9.21 -2.07
C THR A 376 -12.16 8.30 -1.10
N ASN A 377 -10.99 7.77 -1.51
CA ASN A 377 -10.13 7.01 -0.61
C ASN A 377 -9.73 7.85 0.60
N THR A 378 -9.24 9.08 0.37
CA THR A 378 -8.83 10.00 1.43
C THR A 378 -9.99 10.36 2.35
N ASP A 379 -11.20 10.59 1.83
CA ASP A 379 -12.39 10.89 2.65
C ASP A 379 -12.70 9.76 3.65
N TYR A 380 -12.73 8.51 3.17
CA TYR A 380 -12.93 7.35 4.03
C TYR A 380 -11.71 7.03 4.93
N ASP A 381 -10.50 7.40 4.52
CA ASP A 381 -9.31 7.27 5.35
C ASP A 381 -9.39 8.21 6.56
N VAL A 382 -9.93 9.43 6.40
CA VAL A 382 -10.19 10.35 7.52
C VAL A 382 -11.14 9.69 8.53
N GLN A 383 -12.24 9.10 8.06
CA GLN A 383 -13.20 8.42 8.95
C GLN A 383 -12.54 7.24 9.70
N THR A 384 -11.71 6.47 9.00
CA THR A 384 -10.97 5.35 9.58
C THR A 384 -9.94 5.84 10.61
N ALA A 385 -9.24 6.96 10.35
CA ALA A 385 -8.28 7.55 11.26
C ALA A 385 -8.94 8.03 12.57
N TYR A 386 -10.14 8.63 12.48
CA TYR A 386 -10.96 8.95 13.64
C TYR A 386 -11.33 7.71 14.47
N ALA A 387 -11.83 6.65 13.82
CA ALA A 387 -12.16 5.42 14.50
C ALA A 387 -10.94 4.81 15.22
N ARG A 388 -9.75 4.86 14.58
CA ARG A 388 -8.49 4.43 15.18
C ARG A 388 -8.12 5.23 16.43
N LEU A 389 -8.24 6.55 16.38
CA LEU A 389 -7.96 7.42 17.51
C LEU A 389 -8.91 7.13 18.69
N TYR A 390 -10.21 7.00 18.43
CA TYR A 390 -11.16 6.72 19.51
C TYR A 390 -10.97 5.31 20.08
N ALA A 391 -10.60 4.32 19.27
CA ALA A 391 -10.29 2.97 19.76
C ALA A 391 -9.04 2.96 20.64
N SER A 392 -7.98 3.66 20.24
CA SER A 392 -6.74 3.77 21.03
C SER A 392 -6.91 4.61 22.30
N GLN A 393 -7.97 5.43 22.38
CA GLN A 393 -8.38 6.11 23.61
C GLN A 393 -9.25 5.25 24.53
N GLY A 394 -9.87 4.17 24.01
CA GLY A 394 -10.90 3.41 24.74
C GLY A 394 -12.31 3.99 24.62
N GLU A 395 -12.54 4.93 23.70
CA GLU A 395 -13.76 5.73 23.58
C GLU A 395 -14.62 5.39 22.35
N LEU A 396 -14.18 4.46 21.48
CA LEU A 396 -14.89 4.20 20.22
C LEU A 396 -16.34 3.75 20.44
N LEU A 397 -16.56 2.83 21.37
CA LEU A 397 -17.91 2.37 21.74
C LEU A 397 -18.79 3.51 22.27
N ASN A 398 -18.22 4.37 23.12
CA ASN A 398 -18.90 5.53 23.68
C ASN A 398 -19.31 6.51 22.58
N LYS A 399 -18.42 6.78 21.62
CA LYS A 399 -18.69 7.65 20.46
C LYS A 399 -19.76 7.09 19.52
N ILE A 400 -19.87 5.78 19.40
CA ILE A 400 -20.96 5.12 18.66
C ILE A 400 -22.27 5.14 19.46
N GLY A 401 -22.19 5.29 20.78
CA GLY A 401 -23.32 5.13 21.69
C GLY A 401 -23.77 3.68 21.82
N SER A 402 -22.85 2.73 21.62
CA SER A 402 -23.07 1.29 21.70
C SER A 402 -22.48 0.74 22.99
N THR A 403 -23.22 -0.12 23.70
CA THR A 403 -22.73 -0.81 24.89
C THR A 403 -23.18 -2.26 24.86
N ARG A 404 -22.41 -3.16 25.48
CA ARG A 404 -22.86 -4.53 25.72
C ARG A 404 -23.78 -4.52 26.94
N GLN A 405 -25.02 -4.99 26.78
CA GLN A 405 -25.96 -5.15 27.89
C GLN A 405 -25.44 -6.17 28.91
N GLY A 406 -25.72 -5.94 30.20
CA GLY A 406 -25.38 -6.87 31.28
C GLY A 406 -23.95 -6.76 31.83
N LEU A 407 -23.19 -5.74 31.46
CA LEU A 407 -21.92 -5.41 32.12
C LEU A 407 -22.16 -4.50 33.33
N PRO A 408 -21.59 -4.80 34.50
CA PRO A 408 -21.66 -3.90 35.65
C PRO A 408 -20.80 -2.66 35.40
N GLU A 409 -21.24 -1.52 35.93
CA GLU A 409 -20.40 -0.33 35.99
C GLU A 409 -19.31 -0.55 37.05
N VAL A 410 -18.09 -0.80 36.60
CA VAL A 410 -16.94 -0.96 37.49
C VAL A 410 -16.46 0.44 37.86
N THR A 411 -16.78 0.89 39.08
CA THR A 411 -16.25 2.14 39.64
C THR A 411 -14.74 2.04 39.73
N ARG A 412 -14.04 2.92 39.02
CA ARG A 412 -12.59 3.07 39.11
C ARG A 412 -12.23 3.51 40.51
N GLU A 413 -11.37 2.76 41.19
CA GLU A 413 -10.76 3.26 42.42
C GLU A 413 -9.82 4.41 42.05
N THR A 414 -9.86 5.50 42.82
CA THR A 414 -9.15 6.77 42.57
C THR A 414 -7.63 6.67 42.64
N TYR A 415 -7.05 5.47 42.67
CA TYR A 415 -5.65 5.19 42.94
C TYR A 415 -4.65 5.72 41.90
N MET A 416 -5.10 6.40 40.86
CA MET A 416 -4.25 6.80 39.75
C MET A 416 -4.61 8.16 39.17
N ASP A 417 -3.89 9.19 39.61
CA ASP A 417 -3.74 10.43 38.86
C ASP A 417 -2.89 10.15 37.62
N ALA A 418 -3.41 10.46 36.42
CA ALA A 418 -2.73 10.22 35.13
C ALA A 418 -1.30 10.81 35.07
N ALA A 419 -1.01 11.83 35.88
CA ALA A 419 0.30 12.46 35.98
C ALA A 419 1.41 11.51 36.47
N ASN A 420 1.07 10.42 37.18
CA ASN A 420 2.04 9.52 37.78
C ASN A 420 2.17 8.16 37.05
N VAL A 421 1.34 7.88 36.05
CA VAL A 421 1.29 6.55 35.39
C VAL A 421 2.17 6.49 34.15
N CYS A 422 2.08 7.49 33.27
CA CYS A 422 2.84 7.54 32.04
C CYS A 422 3.16 9.00 31.73
N GLU A 423 4.35 9.30 31.23
CA GLU A 423 4.69 10.66 30.80
C GLU A 423 3.92 11.03 29.52
N VAL A 424 3.33 12.22 29.48
CA VAL A 424 2.52 12.72 28.37
C VAL A 424 3.39 13.55 27.43
N ILE A 425 4.22 12.88 26.64
CA ILE A 425 5.02 13.50 25.58
C ILE A 425 4.51 13.03 24.22
N ALA A 426 4.24 13.98 23.32
CA ALA A 426 3.97 13.74 21.92
C ALA A 426 5.01 14.44 21.05
N PRO A 427 5.49 13.82 19.95
CA PRO A 427 6.36 14.48 18.98
C PRO A 427 5.65 15.69 18.36
N ALA A 428 6.45 16.69 17.99
CA ALA A 428 5.96 17.85 17.27
C ALA A 428 5.35 17.43 15.93
N GLN A 429 4.24 18.08 15.55
CA GLN A 429 3.62 17.82 14.26
C GLN A 429 4.51 18.33 13.14
N VAL A 430 4.70 17.52 12.10
CA VAL A 430 5.47 17.93 10.92
C VAL A 430 4.54 18.76 10.03
N THR A 431 4.74 20.08 10.04
CA THR A 431 4.08 20.99 9.10
C THR A 431 5.01 21.26 7.93
N VAL A 432 4.53 21.04 6.70
CA VAL A 432 5.29 21.36 5.50
C VAL A 432 5.25 22.87 5.27
N ASP A 433 6.37 23.55 5.53
CA ASP A 433 6.52 24.96 5.18
C ASP A 433 6.72 25.10 3.66
N LYS A 434 5.61 25.27 2.96
CA LYS A 434 5.60 25.46 1.51
C LYS A 434 6.34 26.73 1.11
N ALA A 435 6.33 27.77 1.93
CA ALA A 435 7.03 29.02 1.62
C ALA A 435 8.53 28.83 1.68
N ALA A 436 9.04 28.15 2.72
CA ALA A 436 10.46 27.78 2.79
C ALA A 436 10.88 26.86 1.63
N LEU A 437 10.08 25.82 1.32
CA LEU A 437 10.37 24.93 0.18
C LEU A 437 10.42 25.67 -1.15
N LEU A 438 9.54 26.66 -1.35
CA LEU A 438 9.52 27.49 -2.55
C LEU A 438 10.62 28.56 -2.55
N ALA A 439 11.07 29.02 -1.38
CA ALA A 439 12.20 29.94 -1.27
C ALA A 439 13.52 29.25 -1.62
N ASP A 440 13.67 27.97 -1.24
CA ASP A 440 14.80 27.13 -1.61
C ASP A 440 14.68 26.54 -3.03
N ALA A 441 13.48 26.60 -3.62
CA ALA A 441 13.29 26.20 -5.01
C ALA A 441 14.07 27.17 -5.89
N LYS A 442 15.16 26.65 -6.50
CA LYS A 442 15.74 27.33 -7.65
C LYS A 442 14.59 27.60 -8.62
N PRO A 443 14.48 28.83 -9.17
CA PRO A 443 13.54 29.04 -10.25
C PRO A 443 13.77 27.89 -11.23
N LEU A 444 12.69 27.29 -11.74
CA LEU A 444 12.81 26.47 -12.93
C LEU A 444 13.74 27.28 -13.81
N ASN A 445 14.93 26.75 -14.08
CA ASN A 445 15.80 27.42 -15.02
C ASN A 445 14.84 27.65 -16.17
N ALA A 446 14.63 28.90 -16.50
CA ALA A 446 14.49 29.18 -17.89
C ALA A 446 15.81 28.62 -18.44
N VAL A 447 15.79 27.32 -18.79
CA VAL A 447 15.88 27.00 -20.19
C VAL A 447 14.88 27.97 -20.81
N SER A 448 15.35 29.21 -21.03
CA SER A 448 15.44 29.68 -22.38
C SER A 448 16.09 28.51 -23.15
N LEU A 449 15.30 27.46 -23.40
CA LEU A 449 15.05 27.07 -24.75
C LEU A 449 14.69 28.42 -25.33
N PRO A 450 15.67 29.06 -26.02
CA PRO A 450 15.53 30.43 -26.42
C PRO A 450 14.11 30.53 -26.92
N VAL A 451 13.28 31.40 -26.32
CA VAL A 451 11.93 31.60 -26.82
C VAL A 451 12.19 31.82 -28.29
N ILE A 452 11.83 30.84 -29.11
CA ILE A 452 11.79 31.04 -30.53
C ILE A 452 10.53 31.89 -30.67
N ARG A 453 10.65 33.17 -30.26
CA ARG A 453 10.27 34.22 -31.18
C ARG A 453 10.95 33.76 -32.46
N PRO A 454 10.31 33.79 -33.61
CA PRO A 454 11.08 33.96 -34.82
C PRO A 454 11.84 35.30 -34.67
N VAL A 455 12.90 35.32 -33.85
CA VAL A 455 14.15 35.88 -34.27
C VAL A 455 14.40 35.07 -35.52
N ILE A 456 14.09 35.70 -36.64
CA ILE A 456 14.82 35.51 -37.87
C ILE A 456 16.29 35.66 -37.46
N LYS A 457 16.88 34.60 -36.86
CA LYS A 457 18.24 34.26 -37.19
C LYS A 457 18.15 34.15 -38.71
N PRO A 458 18.99 34.83 -39.48
CA PRO A 458 19.13 34.45 -40.86
C PRO A 458 19.54 32.98 -40.81
N ALA A 459 18.56 32.11 -41.04
CA ALA A 459 18.84 30.83 -41.60
C ALA A 459 19.69 31.21 -42.82
N MET A 460 20.97 30.85 -42.80
CA MET A 460 21.59 30.36 -44.01
C MET A 460 20.81 29.10 -44.38
N SER A 461 19.58 29.36 -44.81
CA SER A 461 18.69 28.50 -45.54
C SER A 461 19.52 28.05 -46.72
N CYS A 462 19.45 26.75 -47.00
CA CYS A 462 19.72 26.19 -48.31
C CYS A 462 19.37 27.25 -49.37
N SER A 463 20.37 27.93 -49.93
CA SER A 463 20.12 28.92 -50.96
C SER A 463 19.98 28.14 -52.25
N THR A 464 18.93 28.45 -53.01
CA THR A 464 18.71 27.88 -54.34
C THR A 464 19.95 28.09 -55.20
N GLU A 465 20.66 29.22 -55.03
CA GLU A 465 21.93 29.54 -55.67
C GLU A 465 23.06 28.58 -55.29
N LEU A 466 23.21 28.19 -54.01
CA LEU A 466 24.26 27.26 -53.57
C LEU A 466 24.03 25.84 -54.09
N ILE A 467 22.79 25.36 -54.09
CA ILE A 467 22.45 24.04 -54.67
C ILE A 467 22.57 24.08 -56.20
N THR A 468 22.17 25.18 -56.84
CA THR A 468 22.35 25.38 -58.29
C THR A 468 23.83 25.39 -58.66
N GLY A 469 24.68 26.08 -57.87
CA GLY A 469 26.13 26.03 -58.00
C GLY A 469 26.68 24.60 -57.84
N ARG A 470 26.19 23.85 -56.85
CA ARG A 470 26.57 22.45 -56.62
C ARG A 470 26.23 21.54 -57.79
N VAL A 471 25.04 21.69 -58.40
CA VAL A 471 24.62 20.95 -59.60
C VAL A 471 25.51 21.30 -60.80
N ASN A 472 25.85 22.59 -60.95
CA ASN A 472 26.74 23.03 -62.03
C ASN A 472 28.18 22.50 -61.87
N ASP A 473 28.70 22.46 -60.64
CA ASP A 473 30.03 21.90 -60.35
C ASP A 473 30.05 20.37 -60.53
N TRP A 474 28.96 19.68 -60.15
CA TRP A 474 28.76 18.27 -60.44
C TRP A 474 28.79 18.01 -61.96
N ALA A 475 28.05 18.78 -62.75
CA ALA A 475 28.05 18.67 -64.21
C ALA A 475 29.40 19.04 -64.83
N LYS A 476 30.11 20.02 -64.26
CA LYS A 476 31.45 20.44 -64.68
C LYS A 476 32.48 19.33 -64.46
N SER A 477 32.51 18.70 -63.28
CA SER A 477 33.43 17.60 -62.98
C SER A 477 33.21 16.41 -63.93
N TRP A 478 31.95 16.14 -64.28
CA TRP A 478 31.61 15.13 -65.29
C TRP A 478 32.13 15.50 -66.70
N ARG A 479 31.95 16.75 -67.16
CA ARG A 479 32.49 17.23 -68.44
C ARG A 479 34.02 17.12 -68.51
N GLN A 480 34.68 17.39 -67.38
CA GLN A 480 36.13 17.34 -67.25
C GLN A 480 36.68 15.92 -67.11
N LYS A 481 35.81 14.91 -66.99
CA LYS A 481 36.17 13.51 -66.72
C LYS A 481 36.93 13.31 -65.42
N ASP A 482 36.73 14.22 -64.46
CA ASP A 482 37.36 14.14 -63.15
C ASP A 482 36.48 13.31 -62.20
N TYR A 483 36.72 12.01 -62.19
CA TYR A 483 35.97 11.08 -61.33
C TYR A 483 36.23 11.34 -59.84
N GLU A 484 37.45 11.72 -59.45
CA GLU A 484 37.82 11.93 -58.05
C GLU A 484 37.04 13.10 -57.45
N THR A 485 36.87 14.19 -58.20
CA THR A 485 36.02 15.31 -57.78
C THR A 485 34.53 14.97 -57.91
N TYR A 486 34.12 14.27 -58.97
CA TYR A 486 32.72 13.88 -59.20
C TYR A 486 32.17 12.97 -58.09
N SER A 487 32.95 12.00 -57.63
CA SER A 487 32.53 11.04 -56.60
C SER A 487 32.28 11.70 -55.24
N LYS A 488 33.00 12.79 -54.91
CA LYS A 488 32.82 13.55 -53.66
C LYS A 488 31.50 14.29 -53.54
N PHE A 489 30.76 14.45 -54.65
CA PHE A 489 29.41 15.01 -54.59
C PHE A 489 28.40 14.03 -53.98
N TYR A 490 28.71 12.73 -53.90
CA TYR A 490 27.81 11.71 -53.38
C TYR A 490 28.11 11.38 -51.92
N ALA A 491 27.06 11.27 -51.10
CA ALA A 491 27.16 10.95 -49.69
C ALA A 491 27.54 9.49 -49.46
N ASP A 492 28.01 9.16 -48.25
CA ASP A 492 28.35 7.77 -47.94
C ASP A 492 27.15 6.82 -47.92
N LYS A 493 25.98 7.36 -47.61
CA LYS A 493 24.68 6.68 -47.63
C LYS A 493 23.96 6.77 -48.98
N PHE A 494 24.65 7.06 -50.08
CA PHE A 494 24.04 7.17 -51.41
C PHE A 494 23.49 5.82 -51.90
N GLU A 495 22.24 5.81 -52.35
CA GLU A 495 21.54 4.65 -52.90
C GLU A 495 21.26 4.82 -54.42
N PRO A 496 21.88 4.02 -55.32
CA PRO A 496 21.61 4.07 -56.76
C PRO A 496 20.20 3.56 -57.15
N GLU A 497 19.55 4.22 -58.12
CA GLU A 497 18.14 3.98 -58.53
C GLU A 497 17.82 2.59 -59.11
N LEU A 498 18.81 1.82 -59.57
CA LEU A 498 18.61 0.58 -60.33
C LEU A 498 18.89 -0.72 -59.53
N GLY A 499 18.93 -0.64 -58.20
CA GLY A 499 19.30 -1.80 -57.35
C GLY A 499 20.77 -2.24 -57.51
N LEU A 500 21.60 -1.38 -58.14
CA LEU A 500 23.04 -1.57 -58.26
C LEU A 500 23.71 -1.32 -56.92
N SER A 501 24.77 -2.09 -56.61
CA SER A 501 25.65 -1.77 -55.50
C SER A 501 26.38 -0.45 -55.76
N ARG A 502 26.80 0.26 -54.69
CA ARG A 502 27.57 1.51 -54.82
C ARG A 502 28.89 1.29 -55.59
N GLU A 503 29.48 0.11 -55.45
CA GLU A 503 30.72 -0.26 -56.15
C GLU A 503 30.48 -0.47 -57.65
N ASP A 504 29.42 -1.18 -58.03
CA ASP A 504 29.06 -1.40 -59.44
C ASP A 504 28.68 -0.08 -60.13
N TRP A 505 27.95 0.79 -59.43
CA TRP A 505 27.63 2.14 -59.91
C TRP A 505 28.91 2.96 -60.13
N ALA A 506 29.84 2.94 -59.18
CA ALA A 506 31.12 3.65 -59.29
C ALA A 506 31.93 3.18 -60.50
N LYS A 507 32.02 1.86 -60.70
CA LYS A 507 32.68 1.25 -61.86
C LYS A 507 32.02 1.69 -63.17
N GLN A 508 30.69 1.62 -63.25
CA GLN A 508 29.94 2.06 -64.44
C GLN A 508 30.20 3.54 -64.78
N ARG A 509 30.29 4.42 -63.77
CA ARG A 509 30.58 5.85 -64.00
C ARG A 509 32.02 6.08 -64.46
N LYS A 510 33.00 5.37 -63.89
CA LYS A 510 34.40 5.40 -64.36
C LYS A 510 34.52 4.97 -65.83
N ASP A 511 33.84 3.89 -66.21
CA ASP A 511 33.83 3.39 -67.58
C ASP A 511 33.20 4.39 -68.57
N ARG A 512 32.16 5.14 -68.14
CA ARG A 512 31.56 6.20 -68.98
C ARG A 512 32.49 7.40 -69.16
N LEU A 513 33.27 7.75 -68.15
CA LEU A 513 34.23 8.86 -68.23
C LEU A 513 35.48 8.49 -69.03
N SER A 514 35.83 7.20 -69.15
CA SER A 514 36.99 6.72 -69.90
C SER A 514 36.78 6.67 -71.43
N ILE A 515 35.55 6.87 -71.92
CA ILE A 515 35.23 6.89 -73.37
C ILE A 515 36.10 7.94 -74.09
N ALA A 516 36.75 7.55 -75.18
CA ALA A 516 37.54 8.46 -76.01
C ALA A 516 36.64 9.51 -76.69
N GLY A 517 36.86 10.81 -76.43
CA GLY A 517 36.04 11.91 -76.95
C GLY A 517 35.80 13.02 -75.93
N LYS A 518 35.29 14.17 -76.38
CA LYS A 518 34.89 15.27 -75.49
C LYS A 518 33.47 15.02 -74.98
N ILE A 519 33.27 15.07 -73.67
CA ILE A 519 31.95 15.03 -73.06
C ILE A 519 31.36 16.44 -73.06
N ASN A 520 30.18 16.60 -73.65
CA ASN A 520 29.34 17.78 -73.49
C ASN A 520 28.18 17.41 -72.56
N LEU A 521 27.91 18.26 -71.59
CA LEU A 521 26.83 18.09 -70.62
C LEU A 521 26.32 19.48 -70.27
N ASP A 522 25.15 19.82 -70.79
CA ASP A 522 24.46 21.05 -70.47
C ASP A 522 23.30 20.75 -69.51
N VAL A 523 23.16 21.63 -68.52
CA VAL A 523 22.09 21.56 -67.52
C VAL A 523 21.28 22.83 -67.62
N SER A 524 19.96 22.71 -67.77
CA SER A 524 19.03 23.84 -67.89
C SER A 524 17.79 23.61 -67.02
N ASN A 525 16.96 24.65 -66.86
CA ASN A 525 15.70 24.60 -66.11
C ASN A 525 15.85 24.07 -64.67
N ILE A 526 16.94 24.44 -63.98
CA ILE A 526 17.20 24.00 -62.61
C ILE A 526 16.16 24.60 -61.65
N GLN A 527 15.33 23.73 -61.06
CA GLN A 527 14.36 24.03 -60.02
C GLN A 527 14.84 23.42 -58.71
N VAL A 528 15.05 24.25 -57.69
CA VAL A 528 15.53 23.81 -56.37
C VAL A 528 14.44 24.04 -55.34
N THR A 529 14.13 22.99 -54.58
CA THR A 529 13.31 23.07 -53.36
C THR A 529 14.19 22.72 -52.16
N CYS A 530 14.05 23.48 -51.08
CA CYS A 530 14.88 23.35 -49.88
C CYS A 530 13.98 23.11 -48.68
N ASP A 531 14.33 22.13 -47.85
CA ASP A 531 13.64 21.78 -46.61
C ASP A 531 14.68 21.51 -45.51
N GLY A 532 15.04 22.56 -44.77
CA GLY A 532 16.07 22.50 -43.73
C GLY A 532 17.44 22.09 -44.27
N ASP A 533 17.92 20.93 -43.83
CA ASP A 533 19.20 20.33 -44.23
C ASP A 533 19.08 19.40 -45.45
N LYS A 534 17.89 19.33 -46.08
CA LYS A 534 17.65 18.58 -47.33
C LYS A 534 17.32 19.53 -48.47
N ALA A 535 17.73 19.17 -49.68
CA ALA A 535 17.39 19.90 -50.88
C ALA A 535 17.07 18.94 -52.03
N VAL A 536 16.19 19.34 -52.93
CA VAL A 536 15.88 18.58 -54.15
C VAL A 536 16.04 19.50 -55.34
N ALA A 537 16.93 19.14 -56.26
CA ALA A 537 17.14 19.85 -57.51
C ALA A 537 16.62 19.02 -58.68
N SER A 538 15.65 19.54 -59.41
CA SER A 538 15.12 18.97 -60.66
C SER A 538 15.61 19.81 -61.83
N PHE A 539 16.18 19.20 -62.86
CA PHE A 539 16.73 19.92 -64.01
C PHE A 539 16.71 19.09 -65.29
N ASP A 540 16.78 19.76 -66.43
CA ASP A 540 16.94 19.10 -67.72
C ASP A 540 18.42 18.92 -68.02
N GLN A 541 18.80 17.69 -68.37
CA GLN A 541 20.17 17.29 -68.65
C GLN A 541 20.31 16.91 -70.13
N ASP A 542 21.14 17.63 -70.88
CA ASP A 542 21.48 17.34 -72.28
C ASP A 542 22.93 16.86 -72.36
N TYR A 543 23.11 15.55 -72.52
CA TYR A 543 24.40 14.89 -72.56
C TYR A 543 24.75 14.47 -73.99
N SER A 544 26.00 14.69 -74.41
CA SER A 544 26.52 14.09 -75.65
C SER A 544 28.02 13.86 -75.60
N VAL A 545 28.51 12.89 -76.37
CA VAL A 545 29.95 12.68 -76.58
C VAL A 545 30.33 13.06 -78.00
N THR A 546 31.30 13.95 -78.16
CA THR A 546 31.91 14.25 -79.47
C THR A 546 33.15 13.39 -79.65
N THR A 547 33.11 12.47 -80.61
CA THR A 547 34.25 11.66 -81.02
C THR A 547 34.87 12.21 -82.30
N TYR A 548 36.15 12.00 -82.54
CA TYR A 548 36.79 12.45 -83.79
C TYR A 548 37.16 11.24 -84.64
N LYS A 549 36.76 11.23 -85.92
CA LYS A 549 37.28 10.30 -86.91
C LYS A 549 38.32 11.01 -87.78
N LEU A 550 39.39 10.32 -88.13
CA LEU A 550 40.39 10.80 -89.08
C LEU A 550 39.84 10.59 -90.49
N GLN A 551 39.75 11.65 -91.28
CA GLN A 551 39.48 11.56 -92.71
C GLN A 551 40.82 11.45 -93.45
N LYS A 552 41.02 10.38 -94.24
CA LYS A 552 42.21 10.23 -95.09
C LYS A 552 42.20 11.28 -96.20
N ALA A 553 43.36 11.86 -96.49
CA ALA A 553 43.60 12.60 -97.72
C ALA A 553 43.80 11.62 -98.89
N ASN A 554 43.28 11.96 -100.08
CA ASN A 554 43.37 11.15 -101.30
C ASN A 554 44.68 11.45 -102.06
N ASN A 555 45.83 10.98 -101.56
CA ASN A 555 47.13 11.24 -102.19
C ASN A 555 48.03 9.97 -102.15
N ASP A 556 48.43 9.48 -103.32
CA ASP A 556 49.16 8.21 -103.57
C ASP A 556 50.68 8.26 -103.27
N ALA A 557 51.07 8.66 -102.06
CA ALA A 557 52.48 8.58 -101.65
C ALA A 557 52.65 8.25 -100.16
N GLY A 558 52.85 6.96 -99.86
CA GLY A 558 53.87 6.45 -98.93
C GLY A 558 53.94 6.90 -97.46
N CYS A 559 53.07 7.79 -96.96
CA CYS A 559 53.06 8.18 -95.54
C CYS A 559 51.64 8.08 -94.96
N GLN A 560 51.37 7.06 -94.14
CA GLN A 560 50.01 6.74 -93.67
C GLN A 560 49.45 7.66 -92.56
N VAL A 561 50.17 8.69 -92.08
CA VAL A 561 49.73 9.46 -90.89
C VAL A 561 50.01 10.97 -90.94
N CYS A 562 50.66 11.49 -91.99
CA CYS A 562 50.90 12.93 -92.11
C CYS A 562 49.77 13.58 -92.94
N ASP A 563 49.04 14.53 -92.35
CA ASP A 563 47.94 15.34 -92.94
C ASP A 563 46.48 14.83 -92.85
N ALA A 564 46.14 14.00 -91.87
CA ALA A 564 44.73 13.64 -91.60
C ALA A 564 43.96 14.73 -90.83
N LYS A 565 42.85 15.26 -91.40
CA LYS A 565 41.93 16.17 -90.69
C LYS A 565 41.01 15.38 -89.76
N ARG A 566 40.91 15.83 -88.49
CA ARG A 566 39.95 15.32 -87.51
C ARG A 566 38.56 15.92 -87.76
N ILE A 567 37.58 15.09 -88.11
CA ILE A 567 36.17 15.50 -88.19
C ILE A 567 35.45 15.10 -86.91
N ALA A 568 34.75 16.05 -86.29
CA ALA A 568 33.86 15.79 -85.18
C ALA A 568 32.67 14.93 -85.65
N THR A 569 32.48 13.78 -85.02
CA THR A 569 31.36 12.86 -85.21
C THR A 569 30.53 12.82 -83.93
N LYS A 570 29.21 12.86 -84.08
CA LYS A 570 28.27 12.84 -82.94
C LYS A 570 28.22 11.41 -82.39
N GLY A 571 28.68 11.21 -81.15
CA GLY A 571 28.56 9.96 -80.41
C GLY A 571 27.20 9.84 -79.71
N TYR A 572 27.14 9.04 -78.66
CA TYR A 572 25.94 8.88 -77.82
C TYR A 572 25.46 10.24 -77.29
N ALA A 573 24.15 10.49 -77.39
CA ALA A 573 23.50 11.67 -76.86
C ALA A 573 22.19 11.30 -76.17
N ASP A 574 21.90 11.94 -75.05
CA ASP A 574 20.73 11.65 -74.20
C ASP A 574 20.20 12.95 -73.59
N LYS A 575 18.87 13.09 -73.55
CA LYS A 575 18.18 14.23 -72.93
C LYS A 575 17.18 13.71 -71.92
N VAL A 576 17.41 14.01 -70.64
CA VAL A 576 16.60 13.49 -69.53
C VAL A 576 16.27 14.58 -68.51
N ASN A 577 15.11 14.48 -67.88
CA ASN A 577 14.82 15.25 -66.67
C ASN A 577 15.37 14.49 -65.46
N LYS A 578 16.28 15.12 -64.71
CA LYS A 578 16.97 14.51 -63.59
C LYS A 578 16.59 15.19 -62.29
N GLU A 579 16.42 14.39 -61.24
CA GLU A 579 16.24 14.86 -59.88
C GLU A 579 17.40 14.38 -59.00
N LEU A 580 18.06 15.32 -58.32
CA LEU A 580 19.09 15.04 -57.31
C LEU A 580 18.57 15.44 -55.93
N GLN A 581 18.57 14.50 -55.00
CA GLN A 581 18.24 14.74 -53.60
C GLN A 581 19.53 14.89 -52.81
N PHE A 582 19.66 16.01 -52.11
CA PHE A 582 20.82 16.38 -51.32
C PHE A 582 20.49 16.35 -49.84
N GLU A 583 21.48 16.01 -49.03
CA GLU A 583 21.46 16.19 -47.59
C GLU A 583 22.76 16.87 -47.15
N LYS A 584 22.67 17.78 -46.19
CA LYS A 584 23.80 18.52 -45.67
C LYS A 584 24.64 17.62 -44.77
N GLN A 585 25.90 17.42 -45.13
CA GLN A 585 26.89 16.75 -44.29
C GLN A 585 27.99 17.74 -43.93
N GLY A 586 28.05 18.14 -42.65
CA GLY A 586 28.95 19.21 -42.20
C GLY A 586 28.65 20.54 -42.89
N SER A 587 29.62 21.06 -43.66
CA SER A 587 29.51 22.34 -44.38
C SER A 587 29.09 22.21 -45.85
N GLN A 588 28.86 21.00 -46.38
CA GLN A 588 28.55 20.79 -47.80
C GLN A 588 27.28 19.94 -48.02
N TYR A 589 26.60 20.17 -49.14
CA TYR A 589 25.51 19.32 -49.60
C TYR A 589 26.05 18.17 -50.45
N GLN A 590 25.64 16.95 -50.11
CA GLN A 590 25.99 15.73 -50.83
C GLN A 590 24.73 15.03 -51.31
N ILE A 591 24.82 14.42 -52.50
CA ILE A 591 23.75 13.70 -53.16
C ILE A 591 23.54 12.37 -52.42
N VAL A 592 22.33 12.18 -51.90
CA VAL A 592 21.88 10.93 -51.26
C VAL A 592 21.04 10.08 -52.19
N LYS A 593 20.44 10.68 -53.23
CA LYS A 593 19.67 9.98 -54.25
C LYS A 593 19.76 10.67 -55.61
N GLU A 594 19.88 9.89 -56.67
CA GLU A 594 19.85 10.33 -58.07
C GLU A 594 18.69 9.63 -58.76
N LEU A 595 17.77 10.38 -59.37
CA LEU A 595 16.57 9.87 -60.03
C LEU A 595 16.46 10.42 -61.46
N VAL A 596 16.00 9.60 -62.39
CA VAL A 596 15.62 10.05 -63.74
C VAL A 596 14.09 10.05 -63.85
N LYS A 597 13.48 11.24 -63.95
CA LYS A 597 12.04 11.36 -64.15
C LYS A 597 11.70 10.94 -65.58
N LYS A 598 10.87 9.91 -65.70
CA LYS A 598 10.36 9.41 -66.97
C LYS A 598 9.33 10.35 -67.59
#